data_AF-A0A535N169-F1
#
_entry.id   AF-A0A535N169-F1
#
_cell.length_a   1.000
_cell.length_b   1.000
_cell.length_c   1.000
_cell.angle_alpha   90.00
_cell.angle_beta   90.00
_cell.angle_gamma   90.00
#
_symmetry.space_group_name_H-M   'P 1'
#
loop_
_entity.id
_entity.type
_entity.pdbx_description
1 polymer ?
#
loop_
_entity_poly.entity_id
_entity_poly.type
_entity_poly.pdbx_seq_one_letter_code
_entity_poly.pdbx_strand_id
1 'polypeptide(L)'
;MDHPGLEALLQRPLLESIWRRRTHRVSQGSSLLAGSMSYQSTNPRAPLGELEEAILIASTGCTGLTMPDRPFQDSNTKRPIMAKPDLWTLAGRTAGSPDNAQGTHFFLINDDGTYFLRSLPPLPEGEDGFTSERLIERAREAKVQILDHRLDVPDGMRDFPAYTDSNRFLSNLPGTTILFPVVDLSRQYINGMMYILTEPNKARPAIRDDRNFYRLAGVKRWAKNGFLNKDLPVPLGIIGSLRTQIEADLLLQNLFLTADAMGLGAWIHGAIGPPVILGDPKFIKKYGPMLGFDFVTPRWRPLDILRWHVPLPSLANVRTNPIGLRHKGEHLIKGHVVFPGYYDSMSDAVDEVVTTKFGPQGIYKDAALFDRIYKGDYGARYLRDAAAYSQDVIDCVKDICNYIYETHGRFPAHCDAIHVPGIWLQAHHVEVEYYERFFRNGLTDAHRDHQSRWH
;
A
#
# COMPACT_ATOMS: atom_id res chain seq x y z
N MET A 1 -7.51 32.55 -10.82
CA MET A 1 -7.14 33.15 -9.53
C MET A 1 -7.12 31.99 -8.56
N ASP A 2 -5.93 31.58 -8.14
CA ASP A 2 -5.77 30.40 -7.30
C ASP A 2 -6.44 30.61 -5.94
N HIS A 3 -7.03 29.53 -5.43
CA HIS A 3 -7.81 29.52 -4.20
C HIS A 3 -6.96 30.08 -3.03
N PRO A 4 -7.45 31.02 -2.20
CA PRO A 4 -6.64 31.62 -1.12
C PRO A 4 -6.10 30.59 -0.12
N GLY A 5 -6.89 29.55 0.18
CA GLY A 5 -6.44 28.37 0.94
C GLY A 5 -5.29 27.60 0.31
N LEU A 6 -5.28 27.44 -1.03
CA LEU A 6 -4.20 26.75 -1.75
C LEU A 6 -2.91 27.57 -1.76
N GLU A 7 -3.00 28.88 -1.98
CA GLU A 7 -1.83 29.77 -1.90
C GLU A 7 -1.21 29.75 -0.49
N ALA A 8 -2.06 29.81 0.54
CA ALA A 8 -1.61 29.73 1.92
C ALA A 8 -0.94 28.38 2.26
N LEU A 9 -1.41 27.28 1.67
CA LEU A 9 -0.80 25.96 1.82
C LEU A 9 0.60 25.92 1.19
N LEU A 10 0.75 26.46 -0.02
CA LEU A 10 2.02 26.46 -0.76
C LEU A 10 3.09 27.33 -0.09
N GLN A 11 2.69 28.41 0.58
CA GLN A 11 3.61 29.31 1.28
C GLN A 11 4.02 28.80 2.68
N ARG A 12 3.41 27.73 3.19
CA ARG A 12 3.59 27.30 4.57
C ARG A 12 4.93 26.59 4.81
N PRO A 13 5.71 26.97 5.84
CA PRO A 13 6.96 26.28 6.15
C PRO A 13 6.75 24.84 6.61
N LEU A 14 7.40 23.89 5.93
CA LEU A 14 7.32 22.45 6.27
C LEU A 14 7.73 22.16 7.72
N LEU A 15 8.82 22.77 8.20
CA LEU A 15 9.33 22.55 9.55
C LEU A 15 8.34 23.00 10.63
N GLU A 16 7.62 24.09 10.37
CA GLU A 16 6.59 24.57 11.30
C GLU A 16 5.42 23.60 11.36
N SER A 17 4.95 23.13 10.20
CA SER A 17 3.89 22.11 10.13
C SER A 17 4.30 20.86 10.90
N ILE A 18 5.52 20.35 10.72
CA ILE A 18 5.99 19.15 11.44
C ILE A 18 6.01 19.36 12.97
N TRP A 19 6.52 20.50 13.45
CA TRP A 19 6.64 20.75 14.90
C TRP A 19 5.30 21.06 15.58
N ARG A 20 4.42 21.79 14.90
CA ARG A 20 3.13 22.21 15.45
C ARG A 20 2.03 21.19 15.23
N ARG A 21 2.23 20.20 14.36
CA ARG A 21 1.26 19.12 14.09
C ARG A 21 0.77 18.49 15.39
N ARG A 22 -0.55 18.40 15.54
CA ARG A 22 -1.21 17.64 16.61
C ARG A 22 -2.24 16.69 16.00
N THR A 23 -2.85 15.87 16.84
CA THR A 23 -3.88 14.93 16.41
C THR A 23 -5.24 15.44 16.86
N HIS A 24 -6.08 15.80 15.91
CA HIS A 24 -7.42 16.31 16.17
C HIS A 24 -8.44 15.25 15.77
N ARG A 25 -9.17 14.74 16.77
CA ARG A 25 -10.12 13.63 16.63
C ARG A 25 -11.57 14.09 16.60
N VAL A 26 -11.83 15.29 17.12
CA VAL A 26 -13.19 15.81 17.25
C VAL A 26 -13.51 16.59 15.99
N SER A 27 -14.42 16.04 15.19
CA SER A 27 -14.95 16.70 14.01
C SER A 27 -16.09 17.64 14.37
N GLN A 28 -16.30 18.64 13.52
CA GLN A 28 -17.44 19.53 13.60
C GLN A 28 -18.75 18.74 13.59
N GLY A 29 -19.70 19.09 14.45
CA GLY A 29 -20.99 18.38 14.60
C GLY A 29 -20.88 17.01 15.30
N SER A 30 -19.78 16.73 15.99
CA SER A 30 -19.66 15.56 16.87
C SER A 30 -20.19 15.83 18.28
N SER A 31 -20.81 14.80 18.87
CA SER A 31 -21.25 14.79 20.26
C SER A 31 -20.41 13.78 21.03
N LEU A 32 -19.76 14.24 22.09
CA LEU A 32 -18.84 13.45 22.91
C LEU A 32 -19.36 13.33 24.33
N LEU A 33 -19.48 12.09 24.80
CA LEU A 33 -19.74 11.76 26.19
C LEU A 33 -18.42 11.39 26.86
N ALA A 34 -17.82 12.35 27.55
CA ALA A 34 -16.52 12.22 28.19
C ALA A 34 -16.61 12.70 29.66
N GLY A 35 -17.58 12.18 30.41
CA GLY A 35 -17.79 12.57 31.81
C GLY A 35 -17.93 14.09 31.97
N SER A 36 -17.05 14.70 32.78
CA SER A 36 -16.99 16.15 33.01
C SER A 36 -16.53 16.98 31.80
N MET A 37 -15.99 16.34 30.76
CA MET A 37 -15.54 16.97 29.51
C MET A 37 -16.46 16.65 28.33
N SER A 38 -17.71 16.29 28.61
CA SER A 38 -18.72 16.06 27.56
C SER A 38 -19.00 17.35 26.79
N TYR A 39 -19.13 17.23 25.47
CA TYR A 39 -19.35 18.35 24.58
C TYR A 39 -20.32 17.96 23.48
N GLN A 40 -21.26 18.85 23.20
CA GLN A 40 -22.21 18.72 22.11
C GLN A 40 -21.99 19.89 21.18
N SER A 41 -21.54 19.60 19.95
CA SER A 41 -21.39 20.62 18.92
C SER A 41 -22.76 21.14 18.48
N THR A 42 -22.85 22.45 18.27
CA THR A 42 -24.01 23.14 17.68
C THR A 42 -23.89 23.28 16.17
N ASN A 43 -22.71 23.00 15.60
CA ASN A 43 -22.42 23.20 14.20
C ASN A 43 -22.85 21.99 13.35
N PRO A 44 -23.34 22.20 12.11
CA PRO A 44 -23.63 21.10 11.21
C PRO A 44 -22.34 20.39 10.79
N ARG A 45 -22.45 19.10 10.44
CA ARG A 45 -21.34 18.36 9.85
C ARG A 45 -21.16 18.81 8.40
N ALA A 46 -19.95 19.20 8.04
CA ALA A 46 -19.59 19.59 6.69
C ALA A 46 -18.55 18.61 6.12
N PRO A 47 -18.79 18.00 4.95
CA PRO A 47 -17.80 17.20 4.26
C PRO A 47 -16.66 18.09 3.73
N LEU A 48 -15.51 17.49 3.43
CA LEU A 48 -14.40 18.21 2.80
C LEU A 48 -14.81 18.73 1.42
N GLY A 49 -14.34 19.92 1.09
CA GLY A 49 -14.48 20.51 -0.24
C GLY A 49 -13.74 19.70 -1.30
N GLU A 50 -14.17 19.84 -2.56
CA GLU A 50 -13.61 19.07 -3.67
C GLU A 50 -12.10 19.32 -3.87
N LEU A 51 -11.66 20.57 -3.67
CA LEU A 51 -10.25 20.94 -3.76
C LEU A 51 -9.41 20.33 -2.63
N GLU A 52 -9.95 20.29 -1.41
CA GLU A 52 -9.27 19.72 -0.25
C GLU A 52 -9.03 18.23 -0.42
N GLU A 53 -10.07 17.52 -0.87
CA GLU A 53 -9.99 16.10 -1.18
C GLU A 53 -9.03 15.84 -2.34
N ALA A 54 -9.03 16.70 -3.37
CA ALA A 54 -8.11 16.61 -4.49
C ALA A 54 -6.64 16.73 -4.07
N ILE A 55 -6.33 17.63 -3.13
CA ILE A 55 -4.98 17.79 -2.58
C ILE A 55 -4.56 16.53 -1.81
N LEU A 56 -5.45 15.94 -1.00
CA LEU A 56 -5.16 14.69 -0.30
C LEU A 56 -4.91 13.54 -1.29
N ILE A 57 -5.68 13.45 -2.37
CA ILE A 57 -5.47 12.45 -3.43
C ILE A 57 -4.13 12.69 -4.14
N ALA A 58 -3.80 13.94 -4.47
CA ALA A 58 -2.53 14.30 -5.09
C ALA A 58 -1.33 13.92 -4.20
N SER A 59 -1.46 14.05 -2.87
CA SER A 59 -0.47 13.61 -1.90
C SER A 59 -0.25 12.08 -1.87
N THR A 60 -1.15 11.27 -2.44
CA THR A 60 -0.91 9.83 -2.66
C THR A 60 -0.32 9.50 -4.04
N GLY A 61 -0.24 10.50 -4.92
CA GLY A 61 0.05 10.34 -6.34
C GLY A 61 1.54 10.24 -6.69
N CYS A 62 1.82 10.40 -7.97
CA CYS A 62 3.17 10.34 -8.55
C CYS A 62 3.78 11.74 -8.62
N THR A 63 5.04 11.87 -8.22
CA THR A 63 5.77 13.16 -8.17
C THR A 63 6.68 13.40 -9.38
N GLY A 64 7.02 12.37 -10.14
CA GLY A 64 7.94 12.49 -11.28
C GLY A 64 8.50 11.15 -11.71
N LEU A 65 9.66 11.15 -12.38
CA LEU A 65 10.42 9.94 -12.71
C LEU A 65 11.54 9.72 -11.69
N THR A 66 11.82 8.46 -11.36
CA THR A 66 12.94 8.09 -10.49
C THR A 66 14.26 8.16 -11.25
N MET A 67 15.33 8.45 -10.52
CA MET A 67 16.70 8.42 -11.04
C MET A 67 17.34 7.09 -10.62
N PRO A 68 17.61 6.14 -11.54
CA PRO A 68 18.30 4.90 -11.20
C PRO A 68 19.79 5.19 -10.97
N ASP A 69 20.15 5.47 -9.72
CA ASP A 69 21.49 5.92 -9.33
C ASP A 69 22.26 4.89 -8.49
N ARG A 70 21.82 3.63 -8.47
CA ARG A 70 22.41 2.56 -7.66
C ARG A 70 23.38 1.67 -8.46
N PRO A 71 24.70 1.97 -8.49
CA PRO A 71 25.69 1.03 -9.01
C PRO A 71 25.92 -0.11 -8.02
N PHE A 72 25.96 -1.35 -8.51
CA PHE A 72 26.49 -2.48 -7.75
C PHE A 72 27.88 -2.83 -8.25
N GLN A 73 28.76 -3.19 -7.31
CA GLN A 73 30.08 -3.73 -7.60
C GLN A 73 30.19 -5.09 -6.94
N ASP A 74 30.56 -6.09 -7.73
CA ASP A 74 30.94 -7.40 -7.18
C ASP A 74 32.25 -7.24 -6.39
N SER A 75 32.21 -7.61 -5.11
CA SER A 75 33.34 -7.49 -4.18
C SER A 75 34.55 -8.34 -4.59
N ASN A 76 34.34 -9.42 -5.36
CA ASN A 76 35.40 -10.32 -5.79
C ASN A 76 35.98 -9.95 -7.16
N THR A 77 35.14 -9.54 -8.12
CA THR A 77 35.61 -9.25 -9.50
C THR A 77 35.85 -7.77 -9.77
N LYS A 78 35.42 -6.88 -8.86
CA LYS A 78 35.42 -5.41 -9.01
C LYS A 78 34.73 -4.91 -10.29
N ARG A 79 34.04 -5.78 -11.04
CA ARG A 79 33.30 -5.40 -12.24
C ARG A 79 32.05 -4.64 -11.80
N PRO A 80 31.73 -3.50 -12.43
CA PRO A 80 30.46 -2.84 -12.22
C PRO A 80 29.39 -3.78 -12.79
N ILE A 81 28.57 -4.33 -11.90
CA ILE A 81 27.32 -4.97 -12.32
C ILE A 81 26.32 -3.83 -12.31
N MET A 82 26.07 -3.23 -13.48
CA MET A 82 24.83 -2.47 -13.66
C MET A 82 23.69 -3.49 -13.65
N ALA A 83 23.31 -3.94 -12.45
CA ALA A 83 22.07 -4.65 -12.28
C ALA A 83 20.97 -3.65 -12.62
N LYS A 84 20.01 -4.03 -13.47
CA LYS A 84 18.72 -3.33 -13.61
C LYS A 84 18.07 -3.39 -12.23
N PRO A 85 18.28 -2.41 -11.35
CA PRO A 85 17.96 -2.58 -9.95
C PRO A 85 16.45 -2.55 -9.89
N ASP A 86 15.86 -3.63 -9.40
CA ASP A 86 14.65 -3.81 -8.58
C ASP A 86 13.41 -2.94 -8.82
N LEU A 87 13.55 -1.70 -9.27
CA LEU A 87 12.55 -0.76 -9.74
C LEU A 87 11.53 -1.48 -10.62
N TRP A 88 10.34 -1.59 -10.05
CA TRP A 88 9.15 -2.09 -10.71
C TRP A 88 8.47 -1.00 -11.55
N THR A 89 8.78 0.26 -11.29
CA THR A 89 8.25 1.42 -11.99
C THR A 89 9.31 2.50 -11.97
N LEU A 90 9.33 3.30 -13.03
CA LEU A 90 10.20 4.47 -13.16
C LEU A 90 9.48 5.76 -12.80
N ALA A 91 8.18 5.72 -12.51
CA ALA A 91 7.51 6.83 -11.83
C ALA A 91 7.90 6.83 -10.35
N GLY A 92 8.15 7.98 -9.74
CA GLY A 92 8.31 8.15 -8.30
C GLY A 92 6.99 8.54 -7.64
N ARG A 93 6.83 8.22 -6.36
CA ARG A 93 5.70 8.66 -5.53
C ARG A 93 6.12 9.75 -4.55
N THR A 94 5.13 10.36 -3.91
CA THR A 94 5.30 11.36 -2.85
C THR A 94 6.00 10.82 -1.60
N ALA A 95 6.04 9.49 -1.40
CA ALA A 95 6.78 8.85 -0.32
C ALA A 95 7.81 7.84 -0.84
N GLY A 96 8.81 7.56 -0.01
CA GLY A 96 9.79 6.52 -0.27
C GLY A 96 9.14 5.13 -0.26
N SER A 97 9.42 4.34 -1.29
CA SER A 97 9.04 2.93 -1.39
C SER A 97 10.31 2.10 -1.53
N PRO A 98 10.54 1.05 -0.71
CA PRO A 98 11.66 0.14 -0.89
C PRO A 98 11.64 -0.44 -2.31
N ASP A 99 12.77 -0.31 -3.01
CA ASP A 99 12.97 -0.74 -4.39
C ASP A 99 11.95 -0.17 -5.40
N ASN A 100 11.30 0.94 -5.04
CA ASN A 100 10.19 1.54 -5.79
C ASN A 100 9.11 0.51 -6.21
N ALA A 101 8.77 -0.39 -5.28
CA ALA A 101 7.82 -1.47 -5.51
C ALA A 101 6.40 -0.97 -5.81
N GLN A 102 6.01 0.17 -5.22
CA GLN A 102 4.70 0.83 -5.39
C GLN A 102 3.52 -0.13 -5.26
N GLY A 103 3.53 -0.93 -4.20
CA GLY A 103 2.48 -1.91 -3.91
C GLY A 103 1.26 -1.31 -3.20
N THR A 104 1.32 -0.05 -2.76
CA THR A 104 0.26 0.58 -1.97
C THR A 104 -0.82 1.21 -2.85
N HIS A 105 -2.04 0.72 -2.70
CA HIS A 105 -3.26 1.30 -3.24
C HIS A 105 -4.06 1.99 -2.12
N PHE A 106 -4.83 3.03 -2.45
CA PHE A 106 -5.68 3.73 -1.49
C PHE A 106 -7.16 3.58 -1.85
N PHE A 107 -7.98 3.44 -0.83
CA PHE A 107 -9.43 3.62 -0.91
C PHE A 107 -9.79 4.91 -0.19
N LEU A 108 -10.72 5.66 -0.78
CA LEU A 108 -11.26 6.88 -0.25
C LEU A 108 -12.72 6.63 0.12
N ILE A 109 -13.09 6.94 1.36
CA ILE A 109 -14.46 6.80 1.85
C ILE A 109 -14.95 8.19 2.27
N ASN A 110 -16.01 8.66 1.61
CA ASN A 110 -16.67 9.93 1.93
C ASN A 110 -18.19 9.70 2.12
N ASP A 111 -18.97 10.78 2.19
CA ASP A 111 -20.44 10.67 2.36
C ASP A 111 -21.16 10.18 1.10
N ASP A 112 -20.60 10.44 -0.08
CA ASP A 112 -21.17 10.06 -1.37
C ASP A 112 -20.90 8.60 -1.74
N GLY A 113 -19.85 7.99 -1.19
CA GLY A 113 -19.50 6.62 -1.53
C GLY A 113 -18.10 6.17 -1.11
N THR A 114 -17.76 4.99 -1.62
CA THR A 114 -16.43 4.38 -1.46
C THR A 114 -15.75 4.28 -2.82
N TYR A 115 -14.57 4.87 -2.92
CA TYR A 115 -13.80 5.00 -4.15
C TYR A 115 -12.44 4.31 -4.03
N PHE A 116 -11.97 3.71 -5.11
CA PHE A 116 -10.61 3.25 -5.28
C PHE A 116 -9.80 4.30 -6.02
N LEU A 117 -8.61 4.61 -5.51
CA LEU A 117 -7.71 5.59 -6.12
C LEU A 117 -6.70 4.89 -7.02
N ARG A 118 -6.82 5.11 -8.34
CA ARG A 118 -5.83 4.68 -9.32
C ARG A 118 -4.59 5.59 -9.27
N SER A 119 -3.42 4.98 -9.39
CA SER A 119 -2.17 5.72 -9.57
C SER A 119 -2.09 6.23 -11.02
N LEU A 120 -2.27 7.53 -11.19
CA LEU A 120 -2.11 8.19 -12.49
C LEU A 120 -0.63 8.43 -12.82
N PRO A 121 -0.22 8.46 -14.11
CA PRO A 121 1.15 8.75 -14.50
C PRO A 121 1.60 10.16 -14.06
N PRO A 122 2.91 10.43 -13.94
CA PRO A 122 3.39 11.78 -13.61
C PRO A 122 2.97 12.79 -14.69
N LEU A 123 2.87 14.07 -14.31
CA LEU A 123 2.60 15.14 -15.29
C LEU A 123 3.72 15.18 -16.36
N PRO A 124 3.38 15.55 -17.60
CA PRO A 124 4.37 15.95 -18.59
C PRO A 124 5.30 17.05 -18.05
N GLU A 125 6.55 17.04 -18.47
CA GLU A 125 7.53 18.07 -18.07
C GLU A 125 7.08 19.45 -18.56
N GLY A 126 7.03 20.42 -17.65
CA GLY A 126 6.67 21.82 -17.95
C GLY A 126 5.20 22.19 -17.70
N GLU A 127 4.36 21.25 -17.26
CA GLU A 127 2.97 21.55 -16.84
C GLU A 127 2.93 21.90 -15.34
N ASP A 128 2.26 23.00 -14.99
CA ASP A 128 2.05 23.38 -13.58
C ASP A 128 0.90 22.55 -12.97
N GLY A 129 1.28 21.59 -12.13
CA GLY A 129 0.37 20.65 -11.49
C GLY A 129 -0.38 21.20 -10.29
N PHE A 130 -0.05 22.39 -9.81
CA PHE A 130 -0.58 22.95 -8.56
C PHE A 130 -1.72 23.96 -8.77
N THR A 131 -2.36 23.95 -9.93
CA THR A 131 -3.60 24.73 -10.18
C THR A 131 -4.82 23.97 -9.64
N SER A 132 -5.78 24.70 -9.08
CA SER A 132 -6.97 24.11 -8.43
C SER A 132 -7.79 23.23 -9.39
N GLU A 133 -8.04 23.72 -10.60
CA GLU A 133 -8.80 23.02 -11.63
C GLU A 133 -8.15 21.70 -12.04
N ARG A 134 -6.81 21.72 -12.21
CA ARG A 134 -6.06 20.54 -12.61
C ARG A 134 -6.00 19.48 -11.51
N LEU A 135 -5.82 19.90 -10.26
CA LEU A 135 -5.86 18.99 -9.11
C LEU A 135 -7.22 18.28 -9.03
N ILE A 136 -8.31 19.02 -9.21
CA ILE A 136 -9.68 18.48 -9.18
C ILE A 136 -9.91 17.50 -10.34
N GLU A 137 -9.54 17.88 -11.57
CA GLU A 137 -9.68 17.01 -12.74
C GLU A 137 -8.94 15.68 -12.55
N ARG A 138 -7.68 15.74 -12.14
CA ARG A 138 -6.88 14.54 -11.88
C ARG A 138 -7.43 13.71 -10.72
N ALA A 139 -7.95 14.35 -9.69
CA ALA A 139 -8.61 13.64 -8.60
C ALA A 139 -9.86 12.89 -9.09
N ARG A 140 -10.65 13.48 -10.00
CA ARG A 140 -11.81 12.82 -10.61
C ARG A 140 -11.39 11.64 -11.49
N GLU A 141 -10.34 11.79 -12.29
CA GLU A 141 -9.78 10.70 -13.12
C GLU A 141 -9.25 9.53 -12.27
N ALA A 142 -8.65 9.82 -11.11
CA ALA A 142 -8.10 8.81 -10.22
C ALA A 142 -9.18 8.00 -9.49
N LYS A 143 -10.36 8.59 -9.25
CA LYS A 143 -11.44 7.96 -8.47
C LYS A 143 -12.22 6.94 -9.31
N VAL A 144 -12.27 5.71 -8.83
CA VAL A 144 -13.19 4.68 -9.32
C VAL A 144 -14.18 4.33 -8.23
N GLN A 145 -15.46 4.62 -8.44
CA GLN A 145 -16.52 4.30 -7.48
C GLN A 145 -16.73 2.79 -7.38
N ILE A 146 -16.60 2.24 -6.17
CA ILE A 146 -16.86 0.82 -5.86
C ILE A 146 -18.24 0.66 -5.24
N LEU A 147 -18.56 1.49 -4.24
CA LEU A 147 -19.85 1.50 -3.54
C LEU A 147 -20.47 2.90 -3.64
N ASP A 148 -21.79 2.92 -3.77
CA ASP A 148 -22.66 4.12 -3.78
C ASP A 148 -22.99 4.65 -2.39
N HIS A 149 -22.39 4.07 -1.35
CA HIS A 149 -22.57 4.45 0.03
C HIS A 149 -21.24 4.41 0.78
N ARG A 150 -21.20 5.14 1.90
CA ARG A 150 -20.10 5.10 2.88
C ARG A 150 -19.94 3.68 3.42
N LEU A 151 -18.75 3.11 3.28
CA LEU A 151 -18.44 1.79 3.83
C LEU A 151 -18.47 1.84 5.37
N ASP A 152 -19.46 1.20 5.98
CA ASP A 152 -19.54 0.97 7.43
C ASP A 152 -20.16 -0.40 7.73
N VAL A 153 -20.06 -0.83 8.98
CA VAL A 153 -20.70 -2.08 9.44
C VAL A 153 -22.23 -2.00 9.37
N PRO A 154 -22.91 -3.07 8.91
CA PRO A 154 -24.37 -3.13 8.91
C PRO A 154 -24.98 -2.90 10.30
N ASP A 155 -26.18 -2.32 10.31
CA ASP A 155 -27.04 -2.16 11.49
C ASP A 155 -26.39 -1.49 12.71
N GLY A 156 -25.35 -0.67 12.48
CA GLY A 156 -24.64 0.02 13.56
C GLY A 156 -23.91 -0.92 14.51
N MET A 157 -23.57 -2.14 14.06
CA MET A 157 -22.82 -3.16 14.81
C MET A 157 -21.34 -2.79 15.01
N ARG A 158 -21.09 -1.59 15.52
CA ARG A 158 -19.75 -1.04 15.80
C ARG A 158 -19.15 -1.60 17.10
N ASP A 159 -19.39 -2.87 17.37
CA ASP A 159 -18.82 -3.60 18.52
C ASP A 159 -17.60 -4.42 18.07
N PHE A 160 -16.78 -4.84 19.03
CA PHE A 160 -15.69 -5.79 18.79
C PHE A 160 -16.24 -7.09 18.18
N PRO A 161 -15.64 -7.67 17.12
CA PRO A 161 -14.30 -7.43 16.55
C PRO A 161 -14.22 -6.40 15.40
N ALA A 162 -15.33 -5.73 15.06
CA ALA A 162 -15.33 -4.78 13.95
C ALA A 162 -14.66 -3.46 14.36
N TYR A 163 -15.09 -2.83 15.45
CA TYR A 163 -14.43 -1.64 15.99
C TYR A 163 -13.80 -1.95 17.36
N THR A 164 -12.70 -1.25 17.65
CA THR A 164 -12.13 -1.21 19.00
C THR A 164 -12.79 -0.06 19.77
N ASP A 165 -13.20 -0.29 21.02
CA ASP A 165 -14.14 0.55 21.80
C ASP A 165 -13.95 2.07 21.66
N SER A 166 -12.72 2.59 21.82
CA SER A 166 -12.46 4.03 21.75
C SER A 166 -12.71 4.65 20.36
N ASN A 167 -12.53 3.86 19.30
CA ASN A 167 -12.65 4.33 17.92
C ASN A 167 -14.08 4.21 17.39
N ARG A 168 -14.96 3.45 18.04
CA ARG A 168 -16.39 3.33 17.67
C ARG A 168 -17.10 4.68 17.55
N PHE A 169 -16.81 5.60 18.46
CA PHE A 169 -17.55 6.85 18.62
C PHE A 169 -17.11 7.95 17.66
N LEU A 170 -15.84 7.94 17.25
CA LEU A 170 -15.21 9.03 16.48
C LEU A 170 -14.79 8.62 15.07
N SER A 171 -14.67 7.32 14.82
CA SER A 171 -14.31 6.80 13.50
C SER A 171 -15.51 6.81 12.56
N ASN A 172 -15.24 7.10 11.28
CA ASN A 172 -16.17 6.95 10.17
C ASN A 172 -17.52 7.62 10.43
N LEU A 173 -17.46 8.89 10.82
CA LEU A 173 -18.64 9.72 11.01
C LEU A 173 -19.00 10.42 9.68
N PRO A 174 -20.29 10.71 9.43
CA PRO A 174 -20.68 11.61 8.36
C PRO A 174 -19.90 12.93 8.39
N GLY A 175 -19.57 13.50 7.24
CA GLY A 175 -18.72 14.68 7.10
C GLY A 175 -17.21 14.43 7.24
N THR A 176 -16.77 13.16 7.38
CA THR A 176 -15.34 12.83 7.48
C THR A 176 -14.85 12.07 6.25
N THR A 177 -13.63 12.37 5.80
CA THR A 177 -13.01 11.69 4.66
C THR A 177 -11.96 10.71 5.19
N ILE A 178 -12.06 9.44 4.77
CA ILE A 178 -11.12 8.39 5.19
C ILE A 178 -10.27 7.95 4.01
N LEU A 179 -8.95 7.91 4.21
CA LEU A 179 -7.99 7.27 3.31
C LEU A 179 -7.48 5.97 3.92
N PHE A 180 -7.72 4.87 3.21
CA PHE A 180 -7.43 3.50 3.64
C PHE A 180 -6.37 2.86 2.71
N PRO A 181 -5.14 2.59 3.21
CA PRO A 181 -4.12 1.94 2.41
C PRO A 181 -4.27 0.41 2.39
N VAL A 182 -4.08 -0.16 1.21
CA VAL A 182 -4.04 -1.60 0.94
C VAL A 182 -2.78 -1.91 0.14
N VAL A 183 -1.99 -2.89 0.57
CA VAL A 183 -0.67 -3.16 -0.01
C VAL A 183 -0.65 -4.53 -0.68
N ASP A 184 -0.35 -4.58 -1.98
CA ASP A 184 -0.01 -5.83 -2.65
C ASP A 184 1.45 -6.21 -2.33
N LEU A 185 1.62 -7.26 -1.53
CA LEU A 185 2.92 -7.83 -1.19
C LEU A 185 3.37 -8.88 -2.20
N SER A 186 2.44 -9.54 -2.90
CA SER A 186 2.75 -10.72 -3.73
C SER A 186 3.71 -10.39 -4.87
N ARG A 187 3.55 -9.22 -5.49
CA ARG A 187 4.39 -8.72 -6.58
C ARG A 187 5.82 -8.44 -6.13
N GLN A 188 5.97 -7.64 -5.08
CA GLN A 188 7.29 -7.29 -4.54
C GLN A 188 7.96 -8.52 -3.91
N TYR A 189 7.18 -9.49 -3.43
CA TYR A 189 7.73 -10.74 -2.94
C TYR A 189 8.48 -11.49 -4.03
N ILE A 190 7.89 -11.65 -5.22
CA ILE A 190 8.56 -12.30 -6.37
C ILE A 190 9.80 -11.51 -6.78
N ASN A 191 9.68 -10.19 -6.85
CA ASN A 191 10.77 -9.31 -7.25
C ASN A 191 11.96 -9.33 -6.27
N GLY A 192 11.72 -9.18 -4.97
CA GLY A 192 12.76 -9.24 -3.95
C GLY A 192 13.44 -10.61 -3.88
N MET A 193 12.71 -11.68 -4.22
CA MET A 193 13.28 -13.02 -4.36
C MET A 193 14.23 -13.14 -5.56
N MET A 194 13.87 -12.56 -6.71
CA MET A 194 14.78 -12.47 -7.87
C MET A 194 16.05 -11.69 -7.51
N TYR A 195 15.89 -10.58 -6.79
CA TYR A 195 17.01 -9.75 -6.35
C TYR A 195 18.00 -10.52 -5.46
N ILE A 196 17.51 -11.17 -4.40
CA ILE A 196 18.33 -11.98 -3.48
C ILE A 196 19.09 -13.09 -4.22
N LEU A 197 18.49 -13.66 -5.26
CA LEU A 197 19.09 -14.73 -6.06
C LEU A 197 20.02 -14.23 -7.16
N THR A 198 20.04 -12.93 -7.45
CA THR A 198 20.96 -12.30 -8.42
C THR A 198 22.34 -12.02 -7.81
N GLU A 199 22.49 -12.16 -6.49
CA GLU A 199 23.77 -12.02 -5.79
C GLU A 199 24.89 -12.89 -6.40
N PRO A 200 26.18 -12.47 -6.28
CA PRO A 200 27.31 -13.18 -6.87
C PRO A 200 27.41 -14.65 -6.47
N ASN A 201 28.11 -15.44 -7.29
CA ASN A 201 28.33 -16.87 -7.04
C ASN A 201 28.91 -17.08 -5.63
N LYS A 202 28.29 -17.98 -4.84
CA LYS A 202 28.54 -18.26 -3.41
C LYS A 202 27.90 -17.32 -2.38
N ALA A 203 27.29 -16.20 -2.77
CA ALA A 203 26.53 -15.33 -1.85
C ALA A 203 25.01 -15.61 -1.84
N ARG A 204 24.51 -16.40 -2.80
CA ARG A 204 23.08 -16.72 -2.93
C ARG A 204 22.59 -17.59 -1.76
N PRO A 205 21.60 -17.15 -0.97
CA PRO A 205 21.15 -17.89 0.20
C PRO A 205 20.31 -19.12 -0.15
N ALA A 206 20.45 -20.18 0.64
CA ALA A 206 19.59 -21.36 0.56
C ALA A 206 18.34 -21.16 1.41
N ILE A 207 17.20 -20.98 0.75
CA ILE A 207 15.92 -20.68 1.41
C ILE A 207 15.36 -21.94 2.08
N ARG A 208 15.04 -21.81 3.37
CA ARG A 208 14.49 -22.88 4.22
C ARG A 208 13.10 -22.51 4.72
N ASP A 209 12.23 -23.49 4.77
CA ASP A 209 10.87 -23.35 5.26
C ASP A 209 10.81 -23.63 6.77
N ASP A 210 10.76 -22.57 7.58
CA ASP A 210 10.71 -22.64 9.05
C ASP A 210 9.47 -23.35 9.56
N ARG A 211 8.35 -23.24 8.85
CA ARG A 211 7.09 -23.90 9.22
C ARG A 211 7.03 -25.34 8.77
N ASN A 212 7.88 -25.78 7.85
CA ASN A 212 7.99 -27.17 7.40
C ASN A 212 9.34 -27.82 7.82
N PHE A 213 9.68 -27.70 9.10
CA PHE A 213 10.86 -28.35 9.71
C PHE A 213 12.19 -27.93 9.06
N TYR A 214 12.33 -26.65 8.68
CA TYR A 214 13.53 -26.09 8.06
C TYR A 214 14.01 -26.83 6.80
N ARG A 215 13.08 -27.47 6.07
CA ARG A 215 13.39 -28.12 4.79
C ARG A 215 13.71 -27.07 3.72
N LEU A 216 14.58 -27.44 2.77
CA LEU A 216 14.87 -26.60 1.60
C LEU A 216 13.58 -26.36 0.80
N ALA A 217 13.22 -25.09 0.61
CA ALA A 217 11.96 -24.66 0.00
C ALA A 217 12.01 -24.78 -1.53
N GLY A 218 11.80 -25.98 -2.08
CA GLY A 218 11.88 -26.23 -3.54
C GLY A 218 13.31 -26.20 -4.11
N VAL A 219 14.29 -25.68 -3.39
CA VAL A 219 15.65 -25.43 -3.89
C VAL A 219 16.65 -26.59 -3.81
N LYS A 220 16.19 -27.83 -3.59
CA LYS A 220 17.09 -28.99 -3.40
C LYS A 220 18.02 -29.22 -4.60
N ARG A 221 17.51 -29.03 -5.83
CA ARG A 221 18.31 -29.18 -7.06
C ARG A 221 19.39 -28.11 -7.17
N TRP A 222 19.05 -26.86 -6.87
CA TRP A 222 19.97 -25.71 -6.94
C TRP A 222 21.05 -25.73 -5.88
N ALA A 223 20.70 -26.19 -4.67
CA ALA A 223 21.69 -26.44 -3.62
C ALA A 223 22.66 -27.56 -4.02
N LYS A 224 22.20 -28.62 -4.70
CA LYS A 224 23.08 -29.69 -5.21
C LYS A 224 24.00 -29.21 -6.33
N ASN A 225 23.49 -28.38 -7.23
CA ASN A 225 24.24 -27.84 -8.37
C ASN A 225 25.24 -26.74 -7.98
N GLY A 226 25.33 -26.37 -6.70
CA GLY A 226 26.23 -25.32 -6.21
C GLY A 226 25.79 -23.89 -6.57
N PHE A 227 24.59 -23.73 -7.14
CA PHE A 227 24.02 -22.42 -7.46
C PHE A 227 23.66 -21.65 -6.20
N LEU A 228 23.15 -22.34 -5.17
CA LEU A 228 22.89 -21.77 -3.85
C LEU A 228 23.96 -22.17 -2.86
N ASN A 229 24.32 -21.24 -1.98
CA ASN A 229 25.21 -21.51 -0.87
C ASN A 229 24.45 -22.19 0.28
N LYS A 230 24.83 -23.43 0.60
CA LYS A 230 24.24 -24.22 1.69
C LYS A 230 24.56 -23.65 3.07
N ASP A 231 25.65 -22.92 3.19
CA ASP A 231 26.18 -22.37 4.42
C ASP A 231 25.49 -21.04 4.80
N LEU A 232 24.63 -20.50 3.91
CA LEU A 232 23.80 -19.31 4.15
C LEU A 232 22.31 -19.68 4.18
N PRO A 233 21.81 -20.30 5.27
CA PRO A 233 20.40 -20.63 5.40
C PRO A 233 19.56 -19.39 5.74
N VAL A 234 18.56 -19.08 4.92
CA VAL A 234 17.58 -18.00 5.21
C VAL A 234 16.19 -18.61 5.40
N PRO A 235 15.57 -18.48 6.59
CA PRO A 235 14.19 -18.88 6.82
C PRO A 235 13.18 -18.05 6.01
N LEU A 236 12.14 -18.68 5.46
CA LEU A 236 11.04 -18.02 4.74
C LEU A 236 10.34 -16.98 5.63
N GLY A 237 10.19 -17.25 6.93
CA GLY A 237 9.63 -16.29 7.89
C GLY A 237 10.42 -14.97 7.99
N ILE A 238 11.74 -14.97 7.77
CA ILE A 238 12.57 -13.74 7.82
C ILE A 238 12.35 -12.87 6.57
N ILE A 239 12.08 -13.50 5.42
CA ILE A 239 11.77 -12.80 4.18
C ILE A 239 10.47 -12.00 4.35
N GLY A 240 9.49 -12.57 5.07
CA GLY A 240 8.30 -11.86 5.54
C GLY A 240 7.56 -11.11 4.43
N SER A 241 7.30 -9.82 4.65
CA SER A 241 6.66 -8.91 3.70
C SER A 241 7.62 -8.12 2.80
N LEU A 242 8.93 -8.41 2.87
CA LEU A 242 10.00 -7.69 2.18
C LEU A 242 9.93 -6.16 2.32
N ARG A 243 9.42 -5.68 3.48
CA ARG A 243 9.33 -4.26 3.86
C ARG A 243 8.43 -3.40 2.96
N THR A 244 7.67 -3.99 2.04
CA THR A 244 6.76 -3.28 1.12
C THR A 244 5.69 -2.48 1.87
N GLN A 245 5.29 -2.91 3.07
CA GLN A 245 4.29 -2.22 3.90
C GLN A 245 4.74 -0.84 4.39
N ILE A 246 6.05 -0.58 4.47
CA ILE A 246 6.60 0.70 4.98
C ILE A 246 6.15 1.87 4.10
N GLU A 247 5.95 1.64 2.79
CA GLU A 247 5.44 2.67 1.87
C GLU A 247 4.08 3.21 2.33
N ALA A 248 3.17 2.34 2.78
CA ALA A 248 1.85 2.76 3.25
C ALA A 248 1.93 3.66 4.49
N ASP A 249 2.81 3.32 5.44
CA ASP A 249 3.00 4.08 6.67
C ASP A 249 3.57 5.48 6.37
N LEU A 250 4.53 5.58 5.44
CA LEU A 250 5.11 6.86 5.02
C LEU A 250 4.12 7.73 4.24
N LEU A 251 3.31 7.13 3.36
CA LEU A 251 2.26 7.86 2.65
C LEU A 251 1.20 8.40 3.62
N LEU A 252 0.78 7.62 4.62
CA LEU A 252 -0.13 8.08 5.66
C LEU A 252 0.45 9.25 6.46
N GLN A 253 1.74 9.22 6.78
CA GLN A 253 2.42 10.33 7.44
C GLN A 253 2.39 11.61 6.60
N ASN A 254 2.64 11.51 5.29
CA ASN A 254 2.60 12.66 4.38
C ASN A 254 1.18 13.22 4.24
N LEU A 255 0.18 12.34 4.15
CA LEU A 255 -1.23 12.75 4.12
C LEU A 255 -1.64 13.49 5.40
N PHE A 256 -1.19 13.01 6.56
CA PHE A 256 -1.44 13.68 7.82
C PHE A 256 -0.79 15.07 7.86
N LEU A 257 0.48 15.17 7.45
CA LEU A 257 1.16 16.47 7.37
C LEU A 257 0.46 17.44 6.41
N THR A 258 -0.04 16.92 5.27
CA THR A 258 -0.81 17.72 4.30
C THR A 258 -2.12 18.22 4.91
N ALA A 259 -2.88 17.34 5.58
CA ALA A 259 -4.15 17.69 6.22
C ALA A 259 -3.97 18.76 7.32
N ASP A 260 -2.99 18.59 8.22
CA ASP A 260 -2.72 19.57 9.28
C ASP A 260 -2.18 20.90 8.70
N ALA A 261 -1.41 20.84 7.60
CA ALA A 261 -0.94 22.03 6.90
C ALA A 261 -2.10 22.83 6.26
N MET A 262 -3.15 22.17 5.80
CA MET A 262 -4.39 22.80 5.31
C MET A 262 -5.25 23.37 6.45
N GLY A 263 -5.02 22.97 7.70
CA GLY A 263 -5.87 23.31 8.84
C GLY A 263 -7.03 22.33 9.06
N LEU A 264 -6.94 21.13 8.48
CA LEU A 264 -7.89 20.04 8.73
C LEU A 264 -7.49 19.24 9.97
N GLY A 265 -8.50 18.73 10.65
CA GLY A 265 -8.33 17.78 11.72
C GLY A 265 -8.04 16.41 11.15
N ALA A 266 -6.90 15.83 11.54
CA ALA A 266 -6.52 14.53 11.07
C ALA A 266 -6.04 13.62 12.21
N TRP A 267 -6.33 12.32 12.06
CA TRP A 267 -5.84 11.30 12.97
C TRP A 267 -5.67 9.96 12.25
N ILE A 268 -4.59 9.25 12.63
CA ILE A 268 -4.32 7.89 12.19
C ILE A 268 -4.80 6.95 13.28
N HIS A 269 -5.71 6.04 12.95
CA HIS A 269 -6.26 5.09 13.91
C HIS A 269 -6.60 3.74 13.28
N GLY A 270 -6.71 2.72 14.13
CA GLY A 270 -7.26 1.43 13.74
C GLY A 270 -8.78 1.47 13.82
N ALA A 271 -9.45 1.40 12.67
CA ALA A 271 -10.91 1.42 12.58
C ALA A 271 -11.46 0.00 12.42
N ILE A 272 -12.18 -0.28 11.32
CA ILE A 272 -12.77 -1.59 11.08
C ILE A 272 -11.64 -2.63 10.97
N GLY A 273 -11.77 -3.73 11.70
CA GLY A 273 -10.82 -4.83 11.65
C GLY A 273 -10.52 -5.24 10.19
N PRO A 274 -9.24 -5.35 9.78
CA PRO A 274 -8.87 -5.67 8.40
C PRO A 274 -9.57 -6.91 7.80
N PRO A 275 -9.78 -8.02 8.55
CA PRO A 275 -10.52 -9.15 8.01
C PRO A 275 -11.99 -8.84 7.73
N VAL A 276 -12.61 -7.94 8.49
CA VAL A 276 -14.01 -7.57 8.33
C VAL A 276 -14.18 -6.70 7.08
N ILE A 277 -13.36 -5.65 6.93
CA ILE A 277 -13.48 -4.71 5.79
C ILE A 277 -13.21 -5.36 4.42
N LEU A 278 -12.30 -6.34 4.37
CA LEU A 278 -12.02 -7.06 3.14
C LEU A 278 -13.13 -8.07 2.77
N GLY A 279 -14.00 -8.42 3.73
CA GLY A 279 -15.07 -9.40 3.54
C GLY A 279 -14.63 -10.85 3.76
N ASP A 280 -13.77 -11.11 4.78
CA ASP A 280 -13.28 -12.47 5.08
C ASP A 280 -14.46 -13.45 5.24
N PRO A 281 -14.40 -14.66 4.64
CA PRO A 281 -15.43 -15.70 4.76
C PRO A 281 -15.88 -16.01 6.19
N LYS A 282 -15.06 -15.74 7.21
CA LYS A 282 -15.44 -15.86 8.64
C LYS A 282 -16.49 -14.84 9.06
N PHE A 283 -16.38 -13.63 8.55
CA PHE A 283 -17.14 -12.46 8.99
C PHE A 283 -18.24 -12.07 8.01
N ILE A 284 -18.19 -12.55 6.76
CA ILE A 284 -19.15 -12.22 5.70
C ILE A 284 -20.61 -12.51 6.09
N LYS A 285 -20.87 -13.58 6.85
CA LYS A 285 -22.23 -13.92 7.31
C LYS A 285 -22.79 -12.92 8.32
N LYS A 286 -21.92 -12.22 9.05
CA LYS A 286 -22.30 -11.31 10.14
C LYS A 286 -22.25 -9.85 9.71
N TYR A 287 -21.27 -9.48 8.87
CA TYR A 287 -21.00 -8.09 8.50
C TYR A 287 -21.19 -7.81 7.00
N GLY A 288 -21.60 -8.82 6.21
CA GLY A 288 -21.77 -8.67 4.77
C GLY A 288 -20.46 -8.70 3.98
N PRO A 289 -20.52 -8.51 2.64
CA PRO A 289 -19.38 -8.61 1.74
C PRO A 289 -18.38 -7.43 1.84
N MET A 290 -18.78 -6.29 2.43
CA MET A 290 -17.94 -5.09 2.55
C MET A 290 -17.30 -4.69 1.20
N LEU A 291 -15.97 -4.66 1.09
CA LEU A 291 -15.28 -4.37 -0.18
C LEU A 291 -15.31 -5.52 -1.20
N GLY A 292 -15.63 -6.75 -0.78
CA GLY A 292 -15.78 -7.90 -1.65
C GLY A 292 -14.48 -8.40 -2.27
N PHE A 293 -13.42 -8.53 -1.47
CA PHE A 293 -12.16 -9.12 -1.96
C PHE A 293 -12.32 -10.61 -2.27
N ASP A 294 -11.54 -11.09 -3.23
CA ASP A 294 -11.37 -12.51 -3.49
C ASP A 294 -10.46 -13.12 -2.41
N PHE A 295 -10.81 -14.30 -1.91
CA PHE A 295 -10.05 -15.02 -0.87
C PHE A 295 -9.67 -16.43 -1.29
N VAL A 296 -8.47 -16.84 -0.89
CA VAL A 296 -8.02 -18.23 -0.92
C VAL A 296 -7.98 -18.77 0.50
N THR A 297 -8.74 -19.85 0.74
CA THR A 297 -8.65 -20.63 1.97
C THR A 297 -7.91 -21.93 1.69
N PRO A 298 -6.70 -22.11 2.26
CA PRO A 298 -5.96 -23.36 2.10
C PRO A 298 -6.76 -24.55 2.64
N ARG A 299 -6.77 -25.67 1.90
CA ARG A 299 -7.36 -26.92 2.37
C ARG A 299 -6.57 -27.43 3.57
N TRP A 300 -7.27 -27.78 4.66
CA TRP A 300 -6.65 -28.34 5.85
C TRP A 300 -5.99 -29.68 5.54
N ARG A 301 -4.73 -29.84 6.00
CA ARG A 301 -3.97 -31.09 5.92
C ARG A 301 -3.55 -31.51 7.32
N PRO A 302 -3.40 -32.81 7.62
CA PRO A 302 -2.95 -33.28 8.95
C PRO A 302 -1.61 -32.66 9.42
N LEU A 303 -0.73 -32.33 8.48
CA LEU A 303 0.54 -31.65 8.77
C LEU A 303 0.35 -30.21 9.26
N ASP A 304 -0.81 -29.57 9.03
CA ASP A 304 -1.09 -28.21 9.49
C ASP A 304 -1.19 -28.11 11.02
N ILE A 305 -1.42 -29.24 11.72
CA ILE A 305 -1.34 -29.33 13.17
C ILE A 305 0.07 -28.96 13.64
N LEU A 306 1.09 -29.46 12.95
CA LEU A 306 2.50 -29.24 13.30
C LEU A 306 3.07 -27.97 12.66
N ARG A 307 2.64 -27.65 11.44
CA ARG A 307 3.15 -26.49 10.70
C ARG A 307 2.54 -25.18 11.21
N TRP A 308 1.22 -25.17 11.40
CA TRP A 308 0.44 -23.96 11.67
C TRP A 308 -0.25 -23.95 13.03
N HIS A 309 -0.12 -25.03 13.81
CA HIS A 309 -0.85 -25.22 15.08
C HIS A 309 -2.37 -25.11 14.90
N VAL A 310 -2.89 -25.59 13.76
CA VAL A 310 -4.33 -25.62 13.46
C VAL A 310 -4.85 -27.04 13.65
N PRO A 311 -5.37 -27.39 14.84
CA PRO A 311 -5.71 -28.78 15.19
C PRO A 311 -6.93 -29.32 14.44
N LEU A 312 -7.83 -28.45 13.99
CA LEU A 312 -9.14 -28.83 13.45
C LEU A 312 -9.39 -28.24 12.06
N PRO A 313 -10.07 -28.97 11.15
CA PRO A 313 -10.50 -28.45 9.85
C PRO A 313 -11.41 -27.23 9.93
N SER A 314 -12.23 -27.11 10.99
CA SER A 314 -13.10 -25.94 11.22
C SER A 314 -12.32 -24.64 11.45
N LEU A 315 -11.06 -24.74 11.87
CA LEU A 315 -10.15 -23.61 12.07
C LEU A 315 -9.31 -23.30 10.83
N ALA A 316 -9.49 -24.03 9.71
CA ALA A 316 -8.75 -23.79 8.47
C ALA A 316 -8.95 -22.37 7.94
N ASN A 317 -10.11 -21.77 8.21
CA ASN A 317 -10.42 -20.40 7.84
C ASN A 317 -9.42 -19.41 8.45
N VAL A 318 -8.77 -19.70 9.59
CA VAL A 318 -7.74 -18.81 10.18
C VAL A 318 -6.60 -18.51 9.20
N ARG A 319 -6.40 -19.36 8.19
CA ARG A 319 -5.36 -19.21 7.16
C ARG A 319 -5.86 -18.56 5.86
N THR A 320 -7.05 -17.97 5.86
CA THR A 320 -7.57 -17.18 4.73
C THR A 320 -6.53 -16.16 4.26
N ASN A 321 -6.42 -16.02 2.95
CA ASN A 321 -5.50 -15.09 2.31
C ASN A 321 -6.29 -14.23 1.31
N PRO A 322 -6.38 -12.90 1.49
CA PRO A 322 -6.95 -12.00 0.49
C PRO A 322 -6.02 -11.91 -0.72
N ILE A 323 -6.56 -12.10 -1.93
CA ILE A 323 -5.76 -12.22 -3.16
C ILE A 323 -5.99 -11.10 -4.17
N GLY A 324 -7.12 -10.38 -4.09
CA GLY A 324 -7.38 -9.31 -5.04
C GLY A 324 -8.78 -8.76 -4.96
N LEU A 325 -9.04 -7.73 -5.77
CA LEU A 325 -10.32 -7.06 -5.88
C LEU A 325 -10.73 -6.97 -7.35
N ARG A 326 -11.89 -7.55 -7.67
CA ARG A 326 -12.53 -7.44 -8.98
C ARG A 326 -13.74 -6.51 -8.88
N HIS A 327 -13.82 -5.55 -9.79
CA HIS A 327 -14.96 -4.64 -9.88
C HIS A 327 -15.43 -4.54 -11.34
N LYS A 328 -16.71 -4.83 -11.59
CA LYS A 328 -17.34 -4.76 -12.93
C LYS A 328 -16.56 -5.50 -14.05
N GLY A 329 -15.89 -6.61 -13.70
CA GLY A 329 -15.11 -7.41 -14.64
C GLY A 329 -13.64 -7.00 -14.78
N GLU A 330 -13.23 -5.87 -14.22
CA GLU A 330 -11.83 -5.42 -14.18
C GLU A 330 -11.15 -5.81 -12.86
N HIS A 331 -9.87 -6.15 -12.91
CA HIS A 331 -9.06 -6.39 -11.71
C HIS A 331 -8.45 -5.06 -11.24
N LEU A 332 -9.01 -4.46 -10.19
CA LEU A 332 -8.47 -3.23 -9.61
C LEU A 332 -7.19 -3.51 -8.81
N ILE A 333 -7.19 -4.63 -8.09
CA ILE A 333 -6.00 -5.16 -7.41
C ILE A 333 -5.87 -6.63 -7.79
N LYS A 334 -4.77 -7.00 -8.44
CA LYS A 334 -4.48 -8.37 -8.87
C LYS A 334 -3.26 -8.90 -8.12
N GLY A 335 -3.47 -9.72 -7.09
CA GLY A 335 -2.38 -10.44 -6.45
C GLY A 335 -1.77 -11.49 -7.39
N HIS A 336 -0.46 -11.67 -7.31
CA HIS A 336 0.33 -12.63 -8.07
C HIS A 336 0.29 -14.00 -7.40
N VAL A 337 -0.90 -14.61 -7.40
CA VAL A 337 -1.21 -15.88 -6.72
C VAL A 337 -2.02 -16.77 -7.68
N VAL A 338 -1.80 -18.09 -7.61
CA VAL A 338 -2.65 -19.06 -8.33
C VAL A 338 -4.08 -18.99 -7.81
N PHE A 339 -4.98 -18.56 -8.68
CA PHE A 339 -6.41 -18.50 -8.44
C PHE A 339 -7.16 -18.50 -9.77
N PRO A 340 -8.32 -19.17 -9.87
CA PRO A 340 -9.11 -19.17 -11.10
C PRO A 340 -9.43 -17.74 -11.58
N GLY A 341 -9.01 -17.43 -12.80
CA GLY A 341 -9.15 -16.08 -13.39
C GLY A 341 -8.01 -15.10 -13.07
N TYR A 342 -6.94 -15.54 -12.40
CA TYR A 342 -5.73 -14.74 -12.18
C TYR A 342 -4.53 -15.41 -12.85
N TYR A 343 -4.13 -16.59 -12.36
CA TYR A 343 -3.00 -17.39 -12.86
C TYR A 343 -3.26 -18.88 -12.64
N ASP A 344 -2.83 -19.71 -13.61
CA ASP A 344 -2.97 -21.16 -13.56
C ASP A 344 -1.82 -21.82 -12.76
N SER A 345 -0.62 -21.25 -12.83
CA SER A 345 0.55 -21.66 -12.06
C SER A 345 1.31 -20.47 -11.47
N MET A 346 2.10 -20.71 -10.41
CA MET A 346 2.99 -19.67 -9.89
C MET A 346 4.10 -19.34 -10.89
N SER A 347 4.43 -20.26 -11.81
CA SER A 347 5.36 -19.98 -12.91
C SER A 347 4.84 -18.88 -13.83
N ASP A 348 3.54 -18.89 -14.14
CA ASP A 348 2.92 -17.86 -14.99
C ASP A 348 2.93 -16.49 -14.30
N ALA A 349 2.69 -16.47 -12.98
CA ALA A 349 2.80 -15.25 -12.18
C ALA A 349 4.22 -14.68 -12.17
N VAL A 350 5.24 -15.55 -12.10
CA VAL A 350 6.66 -15.15 -12.21
C VAL A 350 6.97 -14.66 -13.62
N ASP A 351 6.45 -15.32 -14.66
CA ASP A 351 6.65 -14.92 -16.06
C ASP A 351 6.00 -13.57 -16.40
N GLU A 352 4.84 -13.25 -15.83
CA GLU A 352 4.22 -11.92 -15.96
C GLU A 352 5.11 -10.83 -15.34
N VAL A 353 5.70 -11.10 -14.16
CA VAL A 353 6.65 -10.18 -13.50
C VAL A 353 7.90 -9.96 -14.36
N VAL A 354 8.48 -11.02 -14.93
CA VAL A 354 9.65 -10.92 -15.82
C VAL A 354 9.29 -10.19 -17.12
N THR A 355 8.13 -10.50 -17.71
CA THR A 355 7.68 -9.90 -18.98
C THR A 355 7.38 -8.42 -18.81
N THR A 356 6.81 -8.01 -17.69
CA THR A 356 6.56 -6.58 -17.41
C THR A 356 7.85 -5.77 -17.30
N LYS A 357 8.94 -6.39 -16.81
CA LYS A 357 10.26 -5.73 -16.72
C LYS A 357 11.04 -5.78 -18.04
N PHE A 358 11.18 -6.97 -18.64
CA PHE A 358 12.13 -7.24 -19.74
C PHE A 358 11.46 -7.62 -21.07
N GLY A 359 10.13 -7.74 -21.09
CA GLY A 359 9.35 -8.09 -22.27
C GLY A 359 9.40 -7.02 -23.37
N PRO A 360 8.72 -7.23 -24.50
CA PRO A 360 8.74 -6.31 -25.65
C PRO A 360 8.24 -4.90 -25.33
N GLN A 361 7.27 -4.78 -24.42
CA GLN A 361 6.77 -3.51 -23.85
C GLN A 361 7.27 -3.28 -22.41
N GLY A 362 8.34 -3.98 -22.03
CA GLY A 362 8.86 -3.91 -20.67
C GLY A 362 9.52 -2.56 -20.39
N ILE A 363 9.50 -2.17 -19.11
CA ILE A 363 10.00 -0.88 -18.64
C ILE A 363 11.45 -0.64 -19.09
N TYR A 364 12.29 -1.68 -19.07
CA TYR A 364 13.70 -1.61 -19.48
C TYR A 364 13.93 -1.72 -21.00
N LYS A 365 12.91 -1.58 -21.83
CA LYS A 365 13.02 -1.43 -23.30
C LYS A 365 12.43 -0.13 -23.82
N ASP A 366 11.79 0.66 -22.97
CA ASP A 366 11.24 1.96 -23.34
C ASP A 366 12.35 3.02 -23.41
N ALA A 367 12.98 3.15 -24.58
CA ALA A 367 14.04 4.13 -24.81
C ALA A 367 13.56 5.58 -24.59
N ALA A 368 12.31 5.89 -24.92
CA ALA A 368 11.77 7.24 -24.78
C ALA A 368 11.66 7.65 -23.30
N LEU A 369 11.31 6.71 -22.43
CA LEU A 369 11.24 6.97 -21.00
C LEU A 369 12.64 7.12 -20.37
N PHE A 370 13.64 6.36 -20.82
CA PHE A 370 15.03 6.51 -20.36
C PHE A 370 15.69 7.80 -20.86
N ASP A 371 15.33 8.28 -22.06
CA ASP A 371 15.80 9.56 -22.60
C ASP A 371 15.26 10.76 -21.81
N ARG A 372 14.09 10.62 -21.16
CA ARG A 372 13.55 11.65 -20.24
C ARG A 372 14.29 11.70 -18.91
N ILE A 373 14.87 10.58 -18.48
CA ILE A 373 15.57 10.45 -17.19
C ILE A 373 17.05 10.84 -17.33
N TYR A 374 17.72 10.34 -18.37
CA TYR A 374 19.15 10.51 -18.55
C TYR A 374 19.47 11.59 -19.58
N LYS A 375 20.46 12.43 -19.28
CA LYS A 375 20.96 13.42 -20.23
C LYS A 375 21.73 12.74 -21.38
N GLY A 376 21.53 13.19 -22.62
CA GLY A 376 22.34 12.74 -23.75
C GLY A 376 22.21 11.23 -24.01
N ASP A 377 23.34 10.54 -24.26
CA ASP A 377 23.34 9.11 -24.63
C ASP A 377 23.46 8.15 -23.44
N TYR A 378 23.40 8.66 -22.20
CA TYR A 378 23.54 7.86 -20.99
C TYR A 378 22.38 6.86 -20.82
N GLY A 379 21.16 7.19 -21.26
CA GLY A 379 20.03 6.26 -21.24
C GLY A 379 20.26 5.02 -22.12
N ALA A 380 20.70 5.24 -23.36
CA ALA A 380 21.05 4.15 -24.28
C ALA A 380 22.28 3.34 -23.85
N ARG A 381 23.26 3.95 -23.17
CA ARG A 381 24.40 3.23 -22.56
C ARG A 381 23.93 2.35 -21.40
N TYR A 382 23.11 2.90 -20.51
CA TYR A 382 22.53 2.17 -19.40
C TYR A 382 21.73 0.95 -19.88
N LEU A 383 20.87 1.12 -20.89
CA LEU A 383 20.08 0.01 -21.45
C LEU A 383 20.95 -1.11 -22.06
N ARG A 384 22.12 -0.77 -22.62
CA ARG A 384 23.07 -1.73 -23.21
C ARG A 384 23.89 -2.46 -22.14
N ASP A 385 24.33 -1.76 -21.11
CA ASP A 385 25.19 -2.30 -20.06
C ASP A 385 24.39 -3.07 -18.99
N ALA A 386 23.08 -2.80 -18.88
CA ALA A 386 22.27 -3.35 -17.83
C ALA A 386 21.83 -4.80 -18.14
N ALA A 387 22.39 -5.74 -17.38
CA ALA A 387 22.19 -7.18 -17.57
C ALA A 387 20.75 -7.59 -17.21
N ALA A 388 20.15 -8.47 -18.02
CA ALA A 388 18.90 -9.13 -17.67
C ALA A 388 19.14 -10.25 -16.64
N TYR A 389 18.10 -10.63 -15.90
CA TYR A 389 18.17 -11.80 -15.01
C TYR A 389 18.56 -13.05 -15.81
N SER A 390 19.44 -13.88 -15.25
CA SER A 390 19.76 -15.17 -15.88
C SER A 390 18.57 -16.12 -15.78
N GLN A 391 18.42 -16.99 -16.78
CA GLN A 391 17.33 -17.97 -16.80
C GLN A 391 17.35 -18.87 -15.56
N ASP A 392 18.54 -19.22 -15.06
CA ASP A 392 18.70 -20.00 -13.83
C ASP A 392 18.08 -19.31 -12.59
N VAL A 393 18.16 -17.97 -12.50
CA VAL A 393 17.52 -17.21 -11.41
C VAL A 393 16.00 -17.29 -11.53
N ILE A 394 15.46 -17.11 -12.73
CA ILE A 394 14.02 -17.17 -13.00
C ILE A 394 13.49 -18.57 -12.65
N ASP A 395 14.16 -19.63 -13.12
CA ASP A 395 13.75 -21.01 -12.88
C ASP A 395 13.87 -21.39 -11.39
N CYS A 396 14.84 -20.84 -10.67
CA CYS A 396 14.96 -21.02 -9.22
C CYS A 396 13.79 -20.36 -8.48
N VAL A 397 13.42 -19.13 -8.84
CA VAL A 397 12.27 -18.43 -8.25
C VAL A 397 10.98 -19.19 -8.52
N LYS A 398 10.77 -19.68 -9.75
CA LYS A 398 9.60 -20.50 -10.11
C LYS A 398 9.46 -21.71 -9.19
N ASP A 399 10.55 -22.45 -8.94
CA ASP A 399 10.49 -23.60 -8.03
C ASP A 399 10.12 -23.23 -6.60
N ILE A 400 10.67 -22.11 -6.10
CA ILE A 400 10.38 -21.65 -4.73
C ILE A 400 8.91 -21.25 -4.62
N CYS A 401 8.42 -20.46 -5.57
CA CYS A 401 7.02 -20.01 -5.60
C CYS A 401 6.04 -21.19 -5.75
N ASN A 402 6.33 -22.14 -6.66
CA ASN A 402 5.53 -23.37 -6.79
C ASN A 402 5.57 -24.20 -5.51
N TYR A 403 6.74 -24.40 -4.90
CA TYR A 403 6.86 -25.12 -3.63
C TYR A 403 6.03 -24.47 -2.51
N ILE A 404 6.05 -23.13 -2.40
CA ILE A 404 5.29 -22.40 -1.39
C ILE A 404 3.79 -22.66 -1.59
N TYR A 405 3.29 -22.50 -2.82
CA TYR A 405 1.89 -22.70 -3.13
C TYR A 405 1.45 -24.16 -2.92
N GLU A 406 2.22 -25.14 -3.40
CA GLU A 406 1.90 -26.57 -3.23
C GLU A 406 1.95 -27.03 -1.77
N THR A 407 2.90 -26.50 -0.99
CA THR A 407 3.12 -26.90 0.41
C THR A 407 2.11 -26.26 1.35
N HIS A 408 1.85 -24.96 1.18
CA HIS A 408 1.05 -24.16 2.10
C HIS A 408 -0.35 -23.83 1.57
N GLY A 409 -0.62 -23.96 0.28
CA GLY A 409 -1.92 -23.64 -0.33
C GLY A 409 -2.25 -22.14 -0.35
N ARG A 410 -1.26 -21.28 -0.09
CA ARG A 410 -1.34 -19.81 -0.17
C ARG A 410 0.02 -19.24 -0.55
N PHE A 411 0.01 -18.08 -1.18
CA PHE A 411 1.20 -17.30 -1.51
C PHE A 411 0.93 -15.83 -1.16
N PRO A 412 1.86 -15.14 -0.48
CA PRO A 412 3.03 -15.67 0.23
C PRO A 412 2.68 -16.60 1.42
N ALA A 413 3.68 -17.32 1.94
CA ALA A 413 3.47 -18.33 2.98
C ALA A 413 3.09 -17.73 4.36
N HIS A 414 3.83 -16.72 4.82
CA HIS A 414 3.76 -16.18 6.18
C HIS A 414 3.12 -14.80 6.29
N CYS A 415 2.78 -14.18 5.17
CA CYS A 415 2.09 -12.90 5.10
C CYS A 415 0.96 -12.99 4.07
N ASP A 416 0.00 -12.07 4.16
CA ASP A 416 -1.10 -11.98 3.21
C ASP A 416 -0.62 -11.44 1.87
N ALA A 417 -1.19 -11.92 0.76
CA ALA A 417 -0.87 -11.40 -0.57
C ALA A 417 -1.28 -9.93 -0.66
N ILE A 418 -2.49 -9.63 -0.20
CA ILE A 418 -2.97 -8.27 0.02
C ILE A 418 -2.89 -7.96 1.52
N HIS A 419 -1.88 -7.22 1.91
CA HIS A 419 -1.69 -6.81 3.29
C HIS A 419 -2.41 -5.49 3.57
N VAL A 420 -3.18 -5.49 4.65
CA VAL A 420 -3.82 -4.30 5.18
C VAL A 420 -3.17 -3.97 6.52
N PRO A 421 -2.45 -2.84 6.64
CA PRO A 421 -1.78 -2.42 7.89
C PRO A 421 -2.74 -2.26 9.08
N GLY A 422 -4.03 -2.06 8.81
CA GLY A 422 -5.05 -1.84 9.83
C GLY A 422 -5.01 -0.45 10.46
N ILE A 423 -4.35 0.50 9.79
CA ILE A 423 -4.30 1.91 10.14
C ILE A 423 -4.82 2.77 8.99
N TRP A 424 -5.70 3.71 9.29
CA TRP A 424 -6.35 4.56 8.29
C TRP A 424 -6.18 6.02 8.71
N LEU A 425 -6.18 6.93 7.75
CA LEU A 425 -6.23 8.37 8.05
C LEU A 425 -7.67 8.84 7.90
N GLN A 426 -8.22 9.48 8.93
CA GLN A 426 -9.45 10.23 8.82
C GLN A 426 -9.14 11.72 8.90
N ALA A 427 -9.63 12.48 7.92
CA ALA A 427 -9.55 13.92 7.81
C ALA A 427 -10.96 14.54 7.91
N HIS A 428 -11.08 15.67 8.60
CA HIS A 428 -12.35 16.35 8.83
C HIS A 428 -12.16 17.82 9.21
N HIS A 429 -13.21 18.62 9.11
CA HIS A 429 -13.20 19.99 9.66
C HIS A 429 -13.24 19.94 11.20
N VAL A 430 -12.32 20.68 11.83
CA VAL A 430 -12.13 20.67 13.29
C VAL A 430 -13.25 21.44 13.99
N GLU A 431 -13.73 20.90 15.10
CA GLU A 431 -14.60 21.66 16.02
C GLU A 431 -13.74 22.64 16.85
N VAL A 432 -13.65 23.90 16.41
CA VAL A 432 -12.78 24.91 16.99
C VAL A 432 -13.14 25.17 18.46
N GLU A 433 -14.43 25.33 18.76
CA GLU A 433 -14.97 25.70 20.06
C GLU A 433 -14.70 24.64 21.13
N TYR A 434 -14.70 23.35 20.76
CA TYR A 434 -14.31 22.26 21.64
C TYR A 434 -12.84 22.40 22.06
N TYR A 435 -11.95 22.63 21.10
CA TYR A 435 -10.53 22.69 21.38
C TYR A 435 -10.15 23.95 22.17
N GLU A 436 -10.80 25.08 21.91
CA GLU A 436 -10.61 26.31 22.69
C GLU A 436 -11.09 26.19 24.13
N ARG A 437 -12.21 25.50 24.35
CA ARG A 437 -12.79 25.34 25.69
C ARG A 437 -11.93 24.45 26.59
N PHE A 438 -11.37 23.37 26.06
CA PHE A 438 -10.73 22.34 26.87
C PHE A 438 -9.19 22.33 26.77
N PHE A 439 -8.59 22.94 25.74
CA PHE A 439 -7.15 22.87 25.50
C PHE A 439 -6.53 24.26 25.31
N ARG A 440 -5.39 24.50 25.97
CA ARG A 440 -4.70 25.80 25.91
C ARG A 440 -4.06 26.09 24.55
N ASN A 441 -3.42 25.08 23.95
CA ASN A 441 -2.70 25.18 22.67
C ASN A 441 -3.14 24.07 21.71
N GLY A 442 -4.46 23.82 21.65
CA GLY A 442 -5.02 22.73 20.86
C GLY A 442 -4.98 22.98 19.35
N LEU A 443 -5.09 24.23 18.92
CA LEU A 443 -5.25 24.62 17.52
C LEU A 443 -4.07 25.46 17.03
N THR A 444 -3.79 25.38 15.73
CA THR A 444 -2.86 26.27 15.03
C THR A 444 -3.65 27.35 14.27
N ASP A 445 -2.98 28.42 13.87
CA ASP A 445 -3.61 29.52 13.12
C ASP A 445 -4.30 29.04 11.84
N ALA A 446 -3.73 28.03 11.18
CA ALA A 446 -4.35 27.42 10.01
C ALA A 446 -5.68 26.72 10.30
N HIS A 447 -5.86 26.13 11.49
CA HIS A 447 -7.15 25.55 11.87
C HIS A 447 -8.20 26.63 12.13
N ARG A 448 -7.77 27.78 12.67
CA ARG A 448 -8.65 28.92 12.97
C ARG A 448 -9.10 29.62 11.70
N ASP A 449 -8.17 29.82 10.78
CA ASP A 449 -8.41 30.56 9.55
C ASP A 449 -8.96 29.67 8.43
N HIS A 450 -9.00 28.35 8.64
CA HIS A 450 -9.41 27.36 7.65
C HIS A 450 -10.74 27.72 6.98
N GLN A 451 -11.78 27.96 7.78
CA GLN A 451 -13.11 28.27 7.28
C GLN A 451 -13.15 29.55 6.44
N SER A 452 -12.29 30.54 6.72
CA SER A 452 -12.25 31.81 5.98
C SER A 452 -11.43 31.77 4.70
N ARG A 453 -10.52 30.79 4.57
CA ARG A 453 -9.58 30.66 3.45
C ARG A 453 -9.99 29.57 2.46
N TRP A 454 -10.74 28.58 2.93
CA TRP A 454 -11.16 27.41 2.13
C TRP A 454 -12.63 27.47 1.70
N HIS A 455 -13.47 28.21 2.43
CA HIS A 455 -14.91 28.38 2.19
C HIS A 455 -15.27 29.87 2.28
#